data_AF-A0A4Q6B9M9-F1
#
_entry.id   AF-A0A4Q6B9M9-F1
#
_cell.length_a   1.000
_cell.length_b   1.000
_cell.length_c   1.000
_cell.angle_alpha   90.00
_cell.angle_beta   90.00
_cell.angle_gamma   90.00
#
_symmetry.space_group_name_H-M   'P 1'
#
loop_
_entity.id
_entity.type
_entity.pdbx_description
1 polymer ?
#
loop_
_entity_poly.entity_id
_entity_poly.type
_entity_poly.pdbx_seq_one_letter_code
_entity_poly.pdbx_strand_id
1 'polypeptide(L)'
;MKNNQDGFTAVAFAIAATALGLATMTVQNYRDQASHKVAEINMERERSKNRDAVVNAASYYKALLAERRGPAGKYIPGIYAVNYFAKDWVMKRNSVLDGVNDFSLENNLSVRVKSSTSTNNVLDKSTKVFKEEKSAKSVADETLQVDILNLQRESDPSEPGYGLQVKFVDVKVSAVDGNAGTMNPVTVRVPVQAPEPSDVKLMYKKTGSGSWAELKNGLSLGSGKYDFKAIASGILVSVATNYDNQGWVMRGVDQNGQPTHEAVSYRATDKDIGEAFTEDLGGTSTLDPNSCTLSAVDGSHTLQLRYYPVGEKPVTLDPIQIKSGGASANGGKKLTRDDYVNQCSAPGECPFIARGPFAEDYPDGSFSAGDIANYFIQGRGSNKTPMGDISGDWTFQEAQHYKIDNQKLCINLDNSNPEGDAAGYFHNGDLTLVSEPSCKPQFLIKRTTCGCVAENTKILMGDGKTEKEIKLITKGEMIWNPLLKKAMPIRKMTVGPEKIPLLKVAVGEQVLSVTGNHPFPTRSGMKTAYSLSAGEEVMVEGQGWVKIGSITAVEAGAKAPNVWNIEVEAPDHDEAAHHYVANGVVTGDLMIQINLQKQAQTAQN
;
A
#
# COMPACT_ATOMS: atom_id res chain seq x y z
N MET A 1 -82.56 76.38 49.65
CA MET A 1 -81.89 75.07 49.53
C MET A 1 -82.72 74.16 48.62
N LYS A 2 -82.60 74.34 47.31
CA LYS A 2 -83.13 73.50 46.22
C LYS A 2 -82.56 74.18 44.98
N ASN A 3 -81.60 73.54 44.31
CA ASN A 3 -80.97 73.90 43.01
C ASN A 3 -79.48 73.45 42.90
N ASN A 4 -78.91 72.79 43.91
CA ASN A 4 -77.55 72.22 43.82
C ASN A 4 -77.50 70.70 43.54
N GLN A 5 -78.63 70.05 43.21
CA GLN A 5 -78.67 68.61 42.97
C GLN A 5 -78.52 68.22 41.48
N ASP A 6 -78.78 69.13 40.53
CA ASP A 6 -78.73 68.79 39.10
C ASP A 6 -77.31 68.83 38.49
N GLY A 7 -76.37 69.54 39.12
CA GLY A 7 -74.98 69.61 38.68
C GLY A 7 -74.14 68.36 39.01
N PHE A 8 -74.49 67.66 40.09
CA PHE A 8 -73.75 66.46 40.53
C PHE A 8 -74.08 65.24 39.65
N THR A 9 -75.30 65.14 39.13
CA THR A 9 -75.76 64.04 38.28
C THR A 9 -75.06 64.04 36.92
N ALA A 10 -74.84 65.23 36.33
CA ALA A 10 -74.12 65.37 35.06
C ALA A 10 -72.63 64.99 35.19
N VAL A 11 -71.98 65.38 36.28
CA VAL A 11 -70.58 65.03 36.56
C VAL A 11 -70.44 63.53 36.87
N ALA A 12 -71.37 62.95 37.64
CA ALA A 12 -71.38 61.51 37.91
C ALA A 12 -71.58 60.69 36.62
N PHE A 13 -72.44 61.14 35.70
CA PHE A 13 -72.64 60.50 34.40
C PHE A 13 -71.39 60.62 33.51
N ALA A 14 -70.74 61.78 33.48
CA ALA A 14 -69.50 61.96 32.74
C ALA A 14 -68.38 61.05 33.27
N ILE A 15 -68.20 60.97 34.59
CA ILE A 15 -67.21 60.08 35.22
C ILE A 15 -67.54 58.61 34.94
N ALA A 16 -68.82 58.21 35.04
CA ALA A 16 -69.24 56.85 34.73
C ALA A 16 -69.01 56.49 33.24
N ALA A 17 -69.29 57.41 32.32
CA ALA A 17 -69.05 57.23 30.89
C ALA A 17 -67.55 57.14 30.56
N THR A 18 -66.72 57.97 31.20
CA THR A 18 -65.26 57.89 31.05
C THR A 18 -64.70 56.59 31.65
N ALA A 19 -65.16 56.17 32.82
CA ALA A 19 -64.76 54.90 33.43
C ALA A 19 -65.18 53.71 32.57
N LEU A 20 -66.38 53.73 31.98
CA LEU A 20 -66.84 52.72 31.02
C LEU A 20 -66.00 52.71 29.74
N GLY A 21 -65.64 53.88 29.22
CA GLY A 21 -64.77 54.03 28.04
C GLY A 21 -63.34 53.52 28.27
N LEU A 22 -62.76 53.80 29.44
CA LEU A 22 -61.45 53.26 29.82
C LEU A 22 -61.53 51.74 30.08
N ALA A 23 -62.62 51.25 30.66
CA ALA A 23 -62.84 49.81 30.84
C ALA A 23 -63.00 49.08 29.48
N THR A 24 -63.70 49.65 28.51
CA THR A 24 -63.84 49.04 27.17
C THR A 24 -62.51 49.07 26.40
N MET A 25 -61.76 50.18 26.45
CA MET A 25 -60.43 50.25 25.83
C MET A 25 -59.42 49.28 26.45
N THR A 26 -59.42 49.13 27.78
CA THR A 26 -58.55 48.16 28.46
C THR A 26 -58.93 46.73 28.10
N VAL A 27 -60.22 46.38 28.09
CA VAL A 27 -60.70 45.05 27.66
C VAL A 27 -60.35 44.76 26.19
N GLN A 28 -60.51 45.74 25.29
CA GLN A 28 -60.11 45.59 23.88
C GLN A 28 -58.60 45.37 23.76
N ASN A 29 -57.78 46.18 24.44
CA ASN A 29 -56.33 46.02 24.43
C ASN A 29 -55.89 44.65 25.00
N TYR A 30 -56.51 44.19 26.10
CA TYR A 30 -56.26 42.84 26.63
C TYR A 30 -56.66 41.73 25.67
N ARG A 31 -57.78 41.88 24.96
CA ARG A 31 -58.24 40.93 23.93
C ARG A 31 -57.26 40.87 22.76
N ASP A 32 -56.77 42.01 22.29
CA ASP A 32 -55.81 42.07 21.17
C ASP A 32 -54.46 41.47 21.58
N GLN A 33 -53.96 41.79 22.78
CA GLN A 33 -52.75 41.18 23.34
C GLN A 33 -52.90 39.66 23.50
N ALA A 34 -54.04 39.18 24.00
CA ALA A 34 -54.33 37.76 24.12
C ALA A 34 -54.40 37.08 22.74
N SER A 35 -55.06 37.71 21.77
CA SER A 35 -55.12 37.21 20.39
C SER A 35 -53.74 37.13 19.73
N HIS A 36 -52.89 38.15 19.91
CA HIS A 36 -51.51 38.14 19.43
C HIS A 36 -50.67 37.04 20.08
N LYS A 37 -50.75 36.88 21.41
CA LYS A 37 -50.06 35.80 22.12
C LYS A 37 -50.54 34.41 21.70
N VAL A 38 -51.84 34.23 21.48
CA VAL A 38 -52.40 32.96 20.97
C VAL A 38 -51.91 32.69 19.55
N ALA A 39 -51.87 33.71 18.68
CA ALA A 39 -51.31 33.57 17.33
C ALA A 39 -49.82 33.23 17.36
N GLU A 40 -49.04 33.87 18.23
CA GLU A 40 -47.61 33.58 18.44
C GLU A 40 -47.38 32.16 18.93
N ILE A 41 -48.08 31.71 19.98
CA ILE A 41 -48.01 30.34 20.50
C ILE A 41 -48.41 29.33 19.42
N ASN A 42 -49.44 29.63 18.63
CA ASN A 42 -49.83 28.77 17.52
C ASN A 42 -48.75 28.71 16.43
N MET A 43 -48.12 29.83 16.08
CA MET A 43 -47.00 29.87 15.14
C MET A 43 -45.78 29.09 15.66
N GLU A 44 -45.43 29.24 16.93
CA GLU A 44 -44.35 28.46 17.56
C GLU A 44 -44.67 26.96 17.59
N ARG A 45 -45.92 26.61 17.90
CA ARG A 45 -46.39 25.22 17.90
C ARG A 45 -46.33 24.61 16.50
N GLU A 46 -46.74 25.34 15.45
CA GLU A 46 -46.60 24.88 14.06
C GLU A 46 -45.13 24.77 13.63
N ARG A 47 -44.27 25.72 14.03
CA ARG A 47 -42.81 25.61 13.78
C ARG A 47 -42.21 24.39 14.47
N SER A 48 -42.59 24.11 15.72
CA SER A 48 -42.13 22.92 16.45
C SER A 48 -42.59 21.63 15.76
N LYS A 49 -43.86 21.55 15.36
CA LYS A 49 -44.38 20.38 14.62
C LYS A 49 -43.62 20.15 13.32
N ASN A 50 -43.39 21.20 12.54
CA ASN A 50 -42.64 21.14 11.29
C ASN A 50 -41.20 20.68 11.53
N ARG A 51 -40.57 21.17 12.61
CA ARG A 51 -39.23 20.75 13.02
C ARG A 51 -39.20 19.27 13.39
N ASP A 52 -40.15 18.78 14.19
CA ASP A 52 -40.22 17.39 14.61
C ASP A 52 -40.45 16.46 13.41
N ALA A 53 -41.33 16.86 12.48
CA ALA A 53 -41.59 16.13 11.24
C ALA A 53 -40.32 16.02 10.36
N VAL A 54 -39.57 17.11 10.22
CA VAL A 54 -38.29 17.14 9.50
C VAL A 54 -37.26 16.24 10.15
N VAL A 55 -37.09 16.32 11.48
CA VAL A 55 -36.12 15.51 12.20
C VAL A 55 -36.47 14.03 12.08
N ASN A 56 -37.76 13.67 12.16
CA ASN A 56 -38.22 12.30 11.97
C ASN A 56 -37.95 11.80 10.54
N ALA A 57 -38.28 12.59 9.52
CA ALA A 57 -38.01 12.22 8.12
C ALA A 57 -36.52 12.07 7.83
N ALA A 58 -35.68 13.02 8.30
CA ALA A 58 -34.23 12.94 8.14
C ALA A 58 -33.62 11.76 8.90
N SER A 59 -34.14 11.46 10.10
CA SER A 59 -33.71 10.29 10.88
C SER A 59 -34.10 8.98 10.21
N TYR A 60 -35.30 8.91 9.64
CA TYR A 60 -35.73 7.75 8.86
C TYR A 60 -34.89 7.58 7.60
N TYR A 61 -34.62 8.67 6.87
CA TYR A 61 -33.72 8.66 5.71
C TYR A 61 -32.30 8.21 6.10
N LYS A 62 -31.75 8.72 7.20
CA LYS A 62 -30.48 8.23 7.77
C LYS A 62 -30.53 6.72 8.03
N ALA A 63 -31.62 6.24 8.61
CA ALA A 63 -31.80 4.83 8.91
C ALA A 63 -31.98 3.95 7.66
N LEU A 64 -32.37 4.52 6.51
CA LEU A 64 -32.38 3.85 5.20
C LEU A 64 -30.98 3.77 4.59
N LEU A 65 -30.12 4.77 4.84
CA LEU A 65 -28.72 4.78 4.41
C LEU A 65 -27.81 3.94 5.31
N ALA A 66 -28.19 3.74 6.57
CA ALA A 66 -27.44 2.92 7.51
C ALA A 66 -27.53 1.44 7.13
N GLU A 67 -26.42 0.73 7.26
CA GLU A 67 -26.37 -0.69 6.99
C GLU A 67 -27.15 -1.49 8.05
N ARG A 68 -27.84 -2.53 7.60
CA ARG A 68 -28.57 -3.47 8.46
C ARG A 68 -28.24 -4.90 8.04
N ARG A 69 -28.20 -5.80 9.01
CA ARG A 69 -27.97 -7.23 8.75
C ARG A 69 -29.11 -7.80 7.90
N GLY A 70 -28.80 -8.18 6.66
CA GLY A 70 -29.72 -8.81 5.72
C GLY A 70 -29.82 -10.34 5.91
N PRO A 71 -30.67 -11.02 5.11
CA PRO A 71 -30.95 -12.46 5.23
C PRO A 71 -29.71 -13.36 5.10
N ALA A 72 -28.72 -12.95 4.30
CA ALA A 72 -27.46 -13.67 4.11
C ALA A 72 -26.38 -13.31 5.15
N GLY A 73 -26.74 -12.60 6.23
CA GLY A 73 -25.79 -12.08 7.22
C GLY A 73 -24.97 -10.87 6.74
N LYS A 74 -25.05 -10.49 5.46
CA LYS A 74 -24.41 -9.31 4.90
C LYS A 74 -25.09 -8.03 5.40
N TYR A 75 -24.30 -7.05 5.83
CA TYR A 75 -24.79 -5.74 6.20
C TYR A 75 -24.99 -4.89 4.93
N ILE A 76 -26.24 -4.46 4.69
CA ILE A 76 -26.62 -3.70 3.51
C ILE A 76 -27.65 -2.63 3.90
N PRO A 77 -27.64 -1.44 3.27
CA PRO A 77 -28.59 -0.39 3.59
C PRO A 77 -29.94 -0.58 2.85
N GLY A 78 -31.01 0.05 3.34
CA GLY A 78 -32.33 0.03 2.71
C GLY A 78 -32.41 0.78 1.37
N ILE A 79 -31.61 1.82 1.23
CA ILE A 79 -31.34 2.50 -0.05
C ILE A 79 -29.85 2.69 -0.21
N TYR A 80 -29.37 2.69 -1.46
CA TYR A 80 -27.94 2.84 -1.76
C TYR A 80 -27.71 3.58 -3.07
N ALA A 81 -26.54 4.19 -3.20
CA ALA A 81 -26.10 4.78 -4.47
C ALA A 81 -25.70 3.69 -5.47
N VAL A 82 -26.15 3.82 -6.73
CA VAL A 82 -25.72 2.95 -7.84
C VAL A 82 -24.21 3.05 -8.08
N ASN A 83 -23.65 4.23 -7.88
CA ASN A 83 -22.22 4.46 -7.86
C ASN A 83 -21.90 5.42 -6.70
N TYR A 84 -21.26 4.90 -5.66
CA TYR A 84 -20.87 5.65 -4.46
C TYR A 84 -19.88 6.79 -4.78
N PHE A 85 -19.02 6.60 -5.77
CA PHE A 85 -18.02 7.59 -6.18
C PHE A 85 -18.55 8.63 -7.16
N ALA A 86 -19.79 8.49 -7.65
CA ALA A 86 -20.40 9.49 -8.53
C ALA A 86 -20.58 10.84 -7.82
N LYS A 87 -20.40 11.94 -8.57
CA LYS A 87 -20.61 13.30 -8.07
C LYS A 87 -22.02 13.50 -7.52
N ASP A 88 -23.01 12.93 -8.21
CA ASP A 88 -24.41 12.95 -7.83
C ASP A 88 -24.89 11.50 -7.65
N TRP A 89 -25.47 11.20 -6.49
CA TRP A 89 -25.92 9.85 -6.18
C TRP A 89 -27.27 9.53 -6.82
N VAL A 90 -27.27 8.52 -7.68
CA VAL A 90 -28.51 7.86 -8.13
C VAL A 90 -28.86 6.77 -7.13
N MET A 91 -29.93 6.98 -6.37
CA MET A 91 -30.38 6.08 -5.32
C MET A 91 -31.23 4.92 -5.87
N LYS A 92 -31.01 3.72 -5.34
CA LYS A 92 -31.84 2.54 -5.58
C LYS A 92 -32.33 1.94 -4.27
N ARG A 93 -33.53 1.34 -4.32
CA ARG A 93 -34.07 0.54 -3.22
C ARG A 93 -33.33 -0.79 -3.15
N ASN A 94 -33.00 -1.20 -1.93
CA ASN A 94 -32.50 -2.52 -1.67
C ASN A 94 -33.67 -3.52 -1.46
N SER A 95 -34.01 -4.26 -2.51
CA SER A 95 -35.09 -5.25 -2.50
C SER A 95 -34.88 -6.47 -1.59
N VAL A 96 -33.69 -6.63 -0.98
CA VAL A 96 -33.35 -7.80 -0.15
C VAL A 96 -33.77 -7.61 1.32
N LEU A 97 -34.04 -6.37 1.73
CA LEU A 97 -34.53 -6.09 3.08
C LEU A 97 -36.07 -6.10 3.09
N ASP A 98 -36.64 -7.24 3.44
CA ASP A 98 -38.07 -7.38 3.67
C ASP A 98 -38.54 -6.43 4.79
N GLY A 99 -39.69 -5.78 4.59
CA GLY A 99 -40.32 -4.92 5.61
C GLY A 99 -40.01 -3.43 5.52
N VAL A 100 -39.17 -2.97 4.59
CA VAL A 100 -38.94 -1.53 4.38
C VAL A 100 -39.91 -0.98 3.31
N ASN A 101 -41.22 -1.05 3.61
CA ASN A 101 -42.27 -0.63 2.68
C ASN A 101 -42.74 0.82 2.87
N ASP A 102 -42.32 1.48 3.95
CA ASP A 102 -42.84 2.80 4.34
C ASP A 102 -42.15 3.98 3.64
N PHE A 103 -41.58 3.74 2.46
CA PHE A 103 -41.04 4.78 1.59
C PHE A 103 -41.33 4.51 0.11
N SER A 104 -41.13 5.49 -0.75
CA SER A 104 -41.02 5.31 -2.19
C SER A 104 -39.88 6.16 -2.75
N LEU A 105 -39.31 5.72 -3.87
CA LEU A 105 -38.36 6.51 -4.65
C LEU A 105 -39.13 7.04 -5.86
N GLU A 106 -39.26 8.34 -5.98
CA GLU A 106 -40.00 8.98 -7.10
C GLU A 106 -39.12 9.25 -8.31
N ASN A 107 -37.86 9.50 -8.01
CA ASN A 107 -36.80 9.87 -8.91
C ASN A 107 -35.51 9.51 -8.19
N ASN A 108 -34.44 9.32 -8.95
CA ASN A 108 -33.16 8.82 -8.45
C ASN A 108 -32.52 9.66 -7.32
N LEU A 109 -33.11 10.81 -6.94
CA LEU A 109 -32.61 11.76 -5.95
C LEU A 109 -33.59 12.03 -4.78
N SER A 110 -34.84 11.56 -4.85
CA SER A 110 -35.87 11.91 -3.86
C SER A 110 -36.51 10.68 -3.24
N VAL A 111 -36.59 10.69 -1.92
CA VAL A 111 -37.23 9.65 -1.12
C VAL A 111 -38.46 10.21 -0.47
N ARG A 112 -39.63 9.63 -0.76
CA ARG A 112 -40.86 9.91 -0.03
C ARG A 112 -40.92 9.00 1.17
N VAL A 113 -40.99 9.57 2.37
CA VAL A 113 -41.04 8.84 3.64
C VAL A 113 -42.36 9.16 4.32
N LYS A 114 -43.03 8.13 4.85
CA LYS A 114 -44.19 8.33 5.71
C LYS A 114 -43.71 8.76 7.08
N SER A 115 -43.98 10.01 7.45
CA SER A 115 -43.61 10.52 8.76
C SER A 115 -44.72 10.18 9.76
N SER A 116 -44.42 9.35 10.75
CA SER A 116 -45.32 9.08 11.87
C SER A 116 -45.21 10.19 12.92
N THR A 117 -45.59 11.42 12.59
CA THR A 117 -45.81 12.46 13.60
C THR A 117 -47.11 12.17 14.37
N SER A 118 -47.13 11.08 15.13
CA SER A 118 -48.07 10.95 16.24
C SER A 118 -47.53 11.86 17.35
N THR A 119 -48.32 12.86 17.77
CA THR A 119 -48.39 13.22 19.20
C THR A 119 -49.38 14.34 19.56
N ASN A 120 -50.03 15.10 18.67
CA ASN A 120 -50.97 16.13 19.17
C ASN A 120 -52.27 16.36 18.42
N ASN A 121 -52.52 15.64 17.32
CA ASN A 121 -53.84 15.59 16.70
C ASN A 121 -54.54 14.25 16.95
N VAL A 122 -54.07 13.48 17.95
CA VAL A 122 -54.76 12.25 18.37
C VAL A 122 -56.17 12.62 18.78
N LEU A 123 -56.45 13.73 19.47
CA LEU A 123 -57.82 14.03 19.90
C LEU A 123 -58.76 14.40 18.73
N ASP A 124 -58.44 15.37 17.86
CA ASP A 124 -59.35 15.74 16.74
C ASP A 124 -59.43 14.65 15.66
N LYS A 125 -58.30 14.00 15.34
CA LYS A 125 -58.27 12.90 14.37
C LYS A 125 -58.86 11.61 14.96
N SER A 126 -58.72 11.31 16.26
CA SER A 126 -59.47 10.22 16.91
C SER A 126 -60.94 10.57 17.02
N THR A 127 -61.33 11.82 17.25
CA THR A 127 -62.75 12.24 17.26
C THR A 127 -63.38 11.99 15.89
N LYS A 128 -62.67 12.25 14.79
CA LYS A 128 -63.11 11.92 13.42
C LYS A 128 -63.11 10.42 13.11
N VAL A 129 -62.22 9.64 13.73
CA VAL A 129 -62.22 8.16 13.63
C VAL A 129 -63.35 7.54 14.45
N PHE A 130 -63.61 8.04 15.66
CA PHE A 130 -64.70 7.64 16.55
C PHE A 130 -66.07 8.07 16.02
N LYS A 131 -66.14 9.13 15.21
CA LYS A 131 -67.33 9.51 14.43
C LYS A 131 -67.47 8.74 13.10
N GLU A 132 -66.59 7.78 12.82
CA GLU A 132 -66.51 7.03 11.55
C GLU A 132 -66.30 7.89 10.28
N GLU A 133 -66.04 9.19 10.42
CA GLU A 133 -65.83 10.13 9.31
C GLU A 133 -64.51 9.87 8.58
N LYS A 134 -63.55 9.22 9.24
CA LYS A 134 -62.24 8.84 8.69
C LYS A 134 -61.77 7.52 9.25
N SER A 135 -61.19 6.64 8.44
CA SER A 135 -60.60 5.39 8.93
C SER A 135 -59.32 5.68 9.73
N ALA A 136 -59.03 4.89 10.76
CA ALA A 136 -57.81 5.00 11.59
C ALA A 136 -56.51 5.01 10.74
N LYS A 137 -56.55 4.45 9.53
CA LYS A 137 -55.45 4.44 8.57
C LYS A 137 -55.17 5.81 7.94
N SER A 138 -56.19 6.66 7.79
CA SER A 138 -56.09 7.98 7.12
C SER A 138 -55.46 9.09 7.97
N VAL A 139 -55.10 8.79 9.22
CA VAL A 139 -54.58 9.75 10.21
C VAL A 139 -53.05 9.81 10.22
N ALA A 140 -52.37 8.86 9.58
CA ALA A 140 -50.94 8.59 9.70
C ALA A 140 -50.08 8.84 8.44
N ASP A 141 -50.59 9.54 7.43
CA ASP A 141 -49.97 9.54 6.08
C ASP A 141 -49.45 10.93 5.61
N GLU A 142 -48.92 11.78 6.50
CA GLU A 142 -48.14 12.93 6.01
C GLU A 142 -46.84 12.41 5.37
N THR A 143 -46.81 12.45 4.04
CA THR A 143 -45.68 12.02 3.24
C THR A 143 -44.75 13.21 3.07
N LEU A 144 -43.53 13.08 3.58
CA LEU A 144 -42.47 14.06 3.37
C LEU A 144 -41.56 13.58 2.26
N GLN A 145 -41.08 14.50 1.45
CA GLN A 145 -40.08 14.28 0.42
C GLN A 145 -38.72 14.70 0.94
N VAL A 146 -37.72 13.84 0.77
CA VAL A 146 -36.33 14.08 1.12
C VAL A 146 -35.51 14.07 -0.17
N ASP A 147 -35.03 15.24 -0.59
CA ASP A 147 -34.20 15.42 -1.80
C ASP A 147 -32.73 15.53 -1.42
N ILE A 148 -31.84 14.83 -2.12
CA ILE A 148 -30.39 15.02 -1.99
C ILE A 148 -30.00 16.37 -2.62
N LEU A 149 -29.35 17.24 -1.85
CA LEU A 149 -28.82 18.52 -2.34
C LEU A 149 -27.34 18.45 -2.67
N ASN A 150 -26.54 17.88 -1.77
CA ASN A 150 -25.09 17.84 -1.92
C ASN A 150 -24.46 16.66 -1.17
N LEU A 151 -23.34 16.15 -1.69
CA LEU A 151 -22.50 15.15 -1.04
C LEU A 151 -21.26 15.84 -0.46
N GLN A 152 -21.11 15.80 0.86
CA GLN A 152 -19.93 16.32 1.55
C GLN A 152 -18.90 15.21 1.70
N ARG A 153 -17.85 15.28 0.88
CA ARG A 153 -16.75 14.31 0.89
C ARG A 153 -15.68 14.67 1.91
N GLU A 154 -14.87 13.69 2.33
CA GLU A 154 -13.68 13.93 3.12
C GLU A 154 -12.77 14.93 2.42
N SER A 155 -12.42 16.00 3.12
CA SER A 155 -11.61 17.11 2.61
C SER A 155 -10.22 17.17 3.24
N ASP A 156 -9.94 16.35 4.25
CA ASP A 156 -8.61 16.28 4.85
C ASP A 156 -7.73 15.29 4.07
N PRO A 157 -6.61 15.74 3.45
CA PRO A 157 -5.71 14.87 2.71
C PRO A 157 -4.96 13.86 3.56
N SER A 158 -4.94 14.02 4.89
CA SER A 158 -4.34 13.07 5.82
C SER A 158 -5.28 11.93 6.23
N GLU A 159 -6.58 12.09 6.01
CA GLU A 159 -7.58 11.11 6.40
C GLU A 159 -7.77 10.04 5.31
N PRO A 160 -7.98 8.76 5.68
CA PRO A 160 -8.30 7.72 4.72
C PRO A 160 -9.54 8.07 3.89
N GLY A 161 -9.47 7.89 2.57
CA GLY A 161 -10.60 8.21 1.69
C GLY A 161 -10.74 9.69 1.32
N TYR A 162 -9.69 10.51 1.49
CA TYR A 162 -9.65 11.88 0.97
C TYR A 162 -10.23 12.00 -0.44
N GLY A 163 -11.19 12.90 -0.61
CA GLY A 163 -11.88 13.15 -1.88
C GLY A 163 -12.83 12.03 -2.34
N LEU A 164 -12.89 10.88 -1.66
CA LEU A 164 -13.66 9.71 -2.07
C LEU A 164 -14.75 9.33 -1.07
N GLN A 165 -14.48 9.38 0.24
CA GLN A 165 -15.46 9.06 1.27
C GLN A 165 -16.52 10.16 1.36
N VAL A 166 -17.81 9.81 1.32
CA VAL A 166 -18.91 10.71 1.64
C VAL A 166 -19.18 10.65 3.15
N LYS A 167 -18.83 11.72 3.87
CA LYS A 167 -19.08 11.83 5.33
C LYS A 167 -20.49 12.26 5.64
N PHE A 168 -21.04 13.18 4.84
CA PHE A 168 -22.38 13.69 5.02
C PHE A 168 -23.13 13.86 3.70
N VAL A 169 -24.44 13.72 3.77
CA VAL A 169 -25.38 14.06 2.69
C VAL A 169 -26.25 15.20 3.18
N ASP A 170 -26.18 16.35 2.52
CA ASP A 170 -27.08 17.46 2.77
C ASP A 170 -28.40 17.17 2.03
N VAL A 171 -29.51 17.09 2.76
CA VAL A 171 -30.84 16.79 2.21
C VAL A 171 -31.81 17.92 2.47
N LYS A 172 -32.74 18.14 1.55
CA LYS A 172 -33.89 19.04 1.71
C LYS A 172 -35.11 18.22 2.06
N VAL A 173 -35.78 18.56 3.15
CA VAL A 173 -37.05 17.95 3.54
C VAL A 173 -38.19 18.92 3.24
N SER A 174 -39.16 18.49 2.44
CA SER A 174 -40.36 19.26 2.08
C SER A 174 -41.62 18.41 2.17
N ALA A 175 -42.77 19.05 2.36
CA ALA A 175 -44.05 18.35 2.24
C ALA A 175 -44.33 18.00 0.77
N VAL A 176 -44.93 16.84 0.52
CA VAL A 176 -45.43 16.47 -0.81
C VAL A 176 -46.75 17.23 -1.06
N ASP A 177 -46.82 17.97 -2.17
CA ASP A 177 -47.90 18.89 -2.50
C ASP A 177 -49.32 18.31 -2.32
N GLY A 178 -50.19 19.11 -1.70
CA GLY A 178 -51.65 18.94 -1.83
C GLY A 178 -52.49 19.19 -0.57
N ASN A 179 -51.95 19.00 0.63
CA ASN A 179 -52.75 19.17 1.88
C ASN A 179 -51.97 19.62 3.13
N ALA A 180 -50.64 19.63 3.08
CA ALA A 180 -49.82 20.11 4.18
C ALA A 180 -49.58 21.61 3.97
N GLY A 181 -50.17 22.46 4.81
CA GLY A 181 -50.00 23.91 4.72
C GLY A 181 -48.52 24.30 4.64
N THR A 182 -48.18 25.21 3.71
CA THR A 182 -46.90 25.93 3.52
C THR A 182 -45.75 25.54 4.48
N MET A 183 -45.28 24.30 4.39
CA MET A 183 -44.11 23.89 5.15
C MET A 183 -42.89 24.43 4.43
N ASN A 184 -42.20 25.38 5.06
CA ASN A 184 -40.93 25.86 4.52
C ASN A 184 -39.95 24.68 4.49
N PRO A 185 -39.30 24.41 3.33
CA PRO A 185 -38.35 23.33 3.23
C PRO A 185 -37.18 23.56 4.18
N VAL A 186 -36.72 22.49 4.83
CA VAL A 186 -35.60 22.55 5.77
C VAL A 186 -34.45 21.69 5.25
N THR A 187 -33.25 22.25 5.24
CA THR A 187 -32.04 21.50 4.92
C THR A 187 -31.48 20.84 6.17
N VAL A 188 -31.20 19.54 6.09
CA VAL A 188 -30.62 18.74 7.16
C VAL A 188 -29.35 18.06 6.66
N ARG A 189 -28.32 18.02 7.49
CA ARG A 189 -27.09 17.28 7.22
C ARG A 189 -27.18 15.88 7.83
N VAL A 190 -27.08 14.85 7.01
CA VAL A 190 -27.19 13.45 7.43
C VAL A 190 -25.80 12.80 7.37
N PRO A 191 -25.22 12.34 8.50
CA PRO A 191 -23.96 11.61 8.48
C PRO A 191 -24.15 10.23 7.85
N VAL A 192 -23.16 9.79 7.08
CA VAL A 192 -23.13 8.49 6.41
C VAL A 192 -21.93 7.69 6.89
N GLN A 193 -22.11 6.39 7.10
CA GLN A 193 -21.02 5.48 7.44
C GLN A 193 -20.22 5.13 6.18
N ALA A 194 -18.93 4.88 6.36
CA ALA A 194 -18.10 4.38 5.27
C ALA A 194 -18.54 2.95 4.93
N PRO A 195 -18.72 2.61 3.65
CA PRO A 195 -19.10 1.26 3.26
C PRO A 195 -17.93 0.29 3.45
N GLU A 196 -18.21 -0.89 4.00
CA GLU A 196 -17.22 -1.97 4.09
C GLU A 196 -17.27 -2.86 2.82
N PRO A 197 -16.12 -3.14 2.17
CA PRO A 197 -16.07 -4.12 1.09
C PRO A 197 -16.31 -5.54 1.66
N SER A 198 -16.86 -6.43 0.85
CA SER A 198 -17.07 -7.83 1.22
C SER A 198 -16.48 -8.77 0.18
N ASP A 199 -16.16 -9.99 0.58
CA ASP A 199 -15.72 -11.06 -0.32
C ASP A 199 -14.57 -10.65 -1.27
N VAL A 200 -13.55 -9.97 -0.74
CA VAL A 200 -12.35 -9.61 -1.50
C VAL A 200 -11.50 -10.87 -1.70
N LYS A 201 -11.30 -11.29 -2.95
CA LYS A 201 -10.63 -12.55 -3.31
C LYS A 201 -9.64 -12.33 -4.44
N LEU A 202 -8.69 -13.25 -4.54
CA LEU A 202 -7.77 -13.32 -5.65
C LEU A 202 -8.15 -14.51 -6.55
N MET A 203 -8.23 -14.25 -7.86
CA MET A 203 -8.57 -15.24 -8.87
C MET A 203 -7.37 -15.50 -9.76
N TYR A 204 -7.26 -16.71 -10.29
CA TYR A 204 -6.21 -17.10 -11.22
C TYR A 204 -6.77 -17.94 -12.38
N LYS A 205 -6.07 -17.98 -13.50
CA LYS A 205 -6.24 -18.94 -14.59
C LYS A 205 -4.93 -19.12 -15.34
N LYS A 206 -4.78 -20.20 -16.11
CA LYS A 206 -3.60 -20.38 -16.97
C LYS A 206 -3.69 -19.39 -18.14
N THR A 207 -2.59 -18.71 -18.48
CA THR A 207 -2.61 -17.75 -19.60
C THR A 207 -3.05 -18.45 -20.89
N GLY A 208 -4.00 -17.85 -21.61
CA GLY A 208 -4.55 -18.40 -22.85
C GLY A 208 -5.56 -19.54 -22.70
N SER A 209 -5.90 -20.01 -21.49
CA SER A 209 -6.92 -21.06 -21.34
C SER A 209 -7.66 -21.05 -19.99
N GLY A 210 -8.90 -21.54 -20.00
CA GLY A 210 -9.65 -21.90 -18.80
C GLY A 210 -10.53 -20.80 -18.17
N SER A 211 -11.32 -21.24 -17.20
CA SER A 211 -12.15 -20.39 -16.34
C SER A 211 -11.33 -19.86 -15.17
N TRP A 212 -11.69 -18.68 -14.68
CA TRP A 212 -11.13 -18.13 -13.44
C TRP A 212 -11.48 -19.02 -12.25
N ALA A 213 -10.49 -19.34 -11.43
CA ALA A 213 -10.63 -20.07 -10.18
C ALA A 213 -10.11 -19.22 -9.00
N GLU A 214 -10.66 -19.43 -7.81
CA GLU A 214 -10.20 -18.73 -6.60
C GLU A 214 -8.85 -19.29 -6.15
N LEU A 215 -7.90 -18.38 -5.88
CA LEU A 215 -6.59 -18.73 -5.38
C LEU A 215 -6.66 -18.98 -3.88
N LYS A 216 -6.38 -20.21 -3.46
CA LYS A 216 -6.38 -20.65 -2.05
C LYS A 216 -4.97 -20.91 -1.56
N ASN A 217 -4.73 -20.71 -0.27
CA ASN A 217 -3.42 -20.93 0.32
C ASN A 217 -2.98 -22.41 0.20
N GLY A 218 -1.72 -22.63 -0.24
CA GLY A 218 -1.15 -23.96 -0.44
C GLY A 218 -1.53 -24.65 -1.75
N LEU A 219 -2.18 -23.93 -2.67
CA LEU A 219 -2.56 -24.46 -3.97
C LEU A 219 -1.32 -24.82 -4.80
N SER A 220 -1.32 -26.02 -5.39
CA SER A 220 -0.29 -26.44 -6.33
C SER A 220 -0.73 -26.11 -7.75
N LEU A 221 0.02 -25.24 -8.41
CA LEU A 221 -0.14 -24.89 -9.82
C LEU A 221 1.00 -25.54 -10.60
N GLY A 222 0.77 -25.91 -11.86
CA GLY A 222 1.86 -26.37 -12.72
C GLY A 222 2.79 -25.21 -13.07
N SER A 223 3.96 -25.51 -13.64
CA SER A 223 4.81 -24.47 -14.22
C SER A 223 4.14 -23.78 -15.43
N GLY A 224 4.52 -22.52 -15.64
CA GLY A 224 4.10 -21.69 -16.77
C GLY A 224 3.41 -20.39 -16.36
N LYS A 225 2.89 -19.68 -17.35
CA LYS A 225 2.25 -18.36 -17.17
C LYS A 225 0.81 -18.47 -16.68
N TYR A 226 0.51 -17.69 -15.65
CA TYR A 226 -0.81 -17.57 -15.07
C TYR A 226 -1.25 -16.11 -15.04
N ASP A 227 -2.51 -15.88 -15.38
CA ASP A 227 -3.15 -14.58 -15.21
C ASP A 227 -3.81 -14.55 -13.83
N PHE A 228 -3.62 -13.46 -13.10
CA PHE A 228 -4.17 -13.19 -11.79
C PHE A 228 -5.03 -11.93 -11.84
N LYS A 229 -6.13 -11.91 -11.08
CA LYS A 229 -6.93 -10.69 -10.87
C LYS A 229 -7.56 -10.68 -9.50
N ALA A 230 -7.75 -9.51 -8.93
CA ALA A 230 -8.57 -9.36 -7.72
C ALA A 230 -10.03 -9.14 -8.10
N ILE A 231 -10.92 -9.73 -7.31
CA ILE A 231 -12.36 -9.45 -7.37
C ILE A 231 -12.85 -9.02 -5.99
N ALA A 232 -13.89 -8.19 -5.95
CA ALA A 232 -14.52 -7.81 -4.70
C ALA A 232 -16.04 -7.62 -4.86
N SER A 233 -16.75 -7.76 -3.75
CA SER A 233 -18.16 -7.40 -3.62
C SER A 233 -18.32 -6.14 -2.78
N GLY A 234 -19.38 -5.37 -3.00
CA GLY A 234 -19.62 -4.10 -2.31
C GLY A 234 -18.83 -2.93 -2.91
N ILE A 235 -18.43 -1.99 -2.05
CA ILE A 235 -17.76 -0.75 -2.46
C ILE A 235 -16.29 -0.84 -2.05
N LEU A 236 -15.39 -0.70 -3.01
CA LEU A 236 -13.95 -0.73 -2.80
C LEU A 236 -13.30 0.45 -3.53
N VAL A 237 -12.18 0.99 -3.03
CA VAL A 237 -11.42 2.03 -3.75
C VAL A 237 -10.45 1.39 -4.73
N SER A 238 -9.60 0.48 -4.23
CA SER A 238 -8.54 -0.16 -5.01
C SER A 238 -8.01 -1.41 -4.32
N VAL A 239 -7.15 -2.14 -5.01
CA VAL A 239 -6.28 -3.17 -4.41
C VAL A 239 -4.82 -2.89 -4.74
N ALA A 240 -3.92 -3.49 -3.98
CA ALA A 240 -2.52 -3.66 -4.33
C ALA A 240 -2.15 -5.13 -4.23
N THR A 241 -1.30 -5.58 -5.16
CA THR A 241 -0.77 -6.94 -5.18
C THR A 241 0.74 -6.90 -4.99
N ASN A 242 1.28 -7.86 -4.23
CA ASN A 242 2.72 -8.06 -4.05
C ASN A 242 3.06 -9.52 -4.34
N TYR A 243 3.84 -9.75 -5.39
CA TYR A 243 4.31 -11.06 -5.83
C TYR A 243 5.78 -11.21 -5.46
N ASP A 244 6.15 -12.28 -4.76
CA ASP A 244 7.51 -12.62 -4.36
C ASP A 244 8.32 -11.45 -3.75
N ASN A 245 7.63 -10.59 -2.97
CA ASN A 245 8.21 -9.40 -2.34
C ASN A 245 8.81 -8.38 -3.31
N GLN A 246 8.40 -8.37 -4.58
CA GLN A 246 8.87 -7.42 -5.59
C GLN A 246 8.29 -6.00 -5.40
N GLY A 247 7.34 -5.82 -4.49
CA GLY A 247 6.73 -4.54 -4.15
C GLY A 247 5.23 -4.51 -4.44
N TRP A 248 4.56 -3.48 -3.92
CA TRP A 248 3.11 -3.32 -4.06
C TRP A 248 2.76 -2.61 -5.37
N VAL A 249 1.99 -3.29 -6.23
CA VAL A 249 1.45 -2.72 -7.46
C VAL A 249 -0.03 -2.39 -7.25
N MET A 250 -0.39 -1.11 -7.31
CA MET A 250 -1.78 -0.63 -7.18
C MET A 250 -2.59 -0.97 -8.44
N ARG A 251 -3.86 -1.36 -8.25
CA ARG A 251 -4.80 -1.72 -9.32
C ARG A 251 -6.20 -1.20 -9.00
N GLY A 252 -6.97 -0.93 -10.05
CA GLY A 252 -8.38 -0.53 -9.95
C GLY A 252 -8.61 0.98 -9.72
N VAL A 253 -7.57 1.81 -9.85
CA VAL A 253 -7.66 3.28 -9.83
C VAL A 253 -6.92 3.89 -11.02
N ASP A 254 -7.31 5.09 -11.42
CA ASP A 254 -6.61 5.89 -12.41
C ASP A 254 -5.43 6.67 -11.79
N GLN A 255 -4.74 7.48 -12.60
CA GLN A 255 -3.63 8.33 -12.16
C GLN A 255 -4.02 9.39 -11.12
N ASN A 256 -5.32 9.67 -10.95
CA ASN A 256 -5.86 10.62 -9.98
C ASN A 256 -6.40 9.90 -8.73
N GLY A 257 -6.23 8.58 -8.63
CA GLY A 257 -6.77 7.76 -7.53
C GLY A 257 -8.28 7.52 -7.62
N GLN A 258 -8.92 7.79 -8.76
CA GLN A 258 -10.35 7.52 -8.96
C GLN A 258 -10.59 6.05 -9.34
N PRO A 259 -11.56 5.36 -8.73
CA PRO A 259 -11.85 3.96 -9.05
C PRO A 259 -12.22 3.75 -10.53
N THR A 260 -11.59 2.75 -11.17
CA THR A 260 -11.80 2.39 -12.60
C THR A 260 -12.60 1.10 -12.78
N HIS A 261 -13.16 0.56 -11.71
CA HIS A 261 -13.83 -0.74 -11.67
C HIS A 261 -15.33 -0.64 -11.34
N GLU A 262 -16.05 -1.78 -11.34
CA GLU A 262 -17.49 -1.83 -11.06
C GLU A 262 -17.87 -2.13 -9.59
N ALA A 263 -16.90 -2.38 -8.69
CA ALA A 263 -17.14 -2.51 -7.25
C ALA A 263 -17.42 -1.14 -6.58
N VAL A 264 -18.45 -0.45 -7.05
CA VAL A 264 -18.79 0.94 -6.66
C VAL A 264 -20.17 1.04 -6.00
N SER A 265 -20.79 -0.10 -5.68
CA SER A 265 -22.13 -0.17 -5.11
C SER A 265 -22.26 -1.31 -4.11
N TYR A 266 -23.14 -1.16 -3.11
CA TYR A 266 -23.46 -2.22 -2.15
C TYR A 266 -23.98 -3.51 -2.79
N ARG A 267 -24.50 -3.45 -4.03
CA ARG A 267 -24.95 -4.63 -4.80
C ARG A 267 -23.91 -5.17 -5.77
N ALA A 268 -22.74 -4.56 -5.88
CA ALA A 268 -21.66 -5.12 -6.67
C ALA A 268 -21.30 -6.49 -6.09
N THR A 269 -21.27 -7.51 -6.94
CA THR A 269 -20.94 -8.89 -6.57
C THR A 269 -19.83 -9.35 -7.49
N ASP A 270 -18.72 -9.81 -6.91
CA ASP A 270 -17.57 -10.40 -7.59
C ASP A 270 -17.11 -9.60 -8.83
N LYS A 271 -16.94 -8.28 -8.64
CA LYS A 271 -16.48 -7.36 -9.68
C LYS A 271 -14.96 -7.31 -9.75
N ASP A 272 -14.43 -7.32 -10.96
CA ASP A 272 -12.99 -7.23 -11.24
C ASP A 272 -12.42 -5.88 -10.77
N ILE A 273 -11.30 -5.90 -10.05
CA ILE A 273 -10.64 -4.71 -9.51
C ILE A 273 -9.35 -4.44 -10.29
N GLY A 274 -9.49 -3.72 -11.40
CA GLY A 274 -8.41 -3.40 -12.32
C GLY A 274 -8.07 -4.52 -13.30
N GLU A 275 -7.02 -4.33 -14.08
CA GLU A 275 -6.58 -5.29 -15.09
C GLU A 275 -5.90 -6.51 -14.47
N ALA A 276 -6.14 -7.67 -15.10
CA ALA A 276 -5.42 -8.88 -14.79
C ALA A 276 -3.92 -8.71 -15.08
N PHE A 277 -3.07 -9.42 -14.34
CA PHE A 277 -1.63 -9.43 -14.54
C PHE A 277 -1.12 -10.85 -14.71
N THR A 278 -0.06 -11.01 -15.49
CA THR A 278 0.50 -12.31 -15.80
C THR A 278 1.82 -12.49 -15.08
N GLU A 279 1.92 -13.56 -14.30
CA GLU A 279 3.19 -14.00 -13.70
C GLU A 279 3.57 -15.37 -14.25
N ASP A 280 4.87 -15.62 -14.38
CA ASP A 280 5.38 -16.94 -14.73
C ASP A 280 5.72 -17.70 -13.45
N LEU A 281 4.97 -18.77 -13.19
CA LEU A 281 5.24 -19.70 -12.09
C LEU A 281 6.28 -20.75 -12.48
N GLY A 282 6.92 -20.62 -13.64
CA GLY A 282 8.11 -21.38 -13.96
C GLY A 282 9.19 -21.09 -12.94
N GLY A 283 9.54 -22.10 -12.13
CA GLY A 283 10.74 -22.03 -11.30
C GLY A 283 11.94 -21.68 -12.18
N THR A 284 12.90 -20.92 -11.63
CA THR A 284 14.20 -20.76 -12.29
C THR A 284 14.74 -22.16 -12.54
N SER A 285 14.74 -22.60 -13.80
CA SER A 285 15.26 -23.91 -14.13
C SER A 285 16.75 -23.87 -13.85
N THR A 286 17.18 -24.54 -12.79
CA THR A 286 18.59 -24.74 -12.53
C THR A 286 19.06 -25.80 -13.53
N LEU A 287 19.95 -25.38 -14.43
CA LEU A 287 20.72 -26.30 -15.23
C LEU A 287 21.51 -27.20 -14.27
N ASP A 288 21.29 -28.50 -14.34
CA ASP A 288 22.23 -29.45 -13.78
C ASP A 288 23.36 -29.62 -14.81
N PRO A 289 24.56 -29.07 -14.58
CA PRO A 289 25.66 -29.13 -15.55
C PRO A 289 26.14 -30.57 -15.79
N ASN A 290 25.87 -31.50 -14.86
CA ASN A 290 26.31 -32.89 -14.98
C ASN A 290 25.38 -33.72 -15.86
N SER A 291 24.07 -33.46 -15.80
CA SER A 291 23.07 -34.21 -16.58
C SER A 291 22.62 -33.50 -17.85
N CYS A 292 22.95 -32.21 -18.00
CA CYS A 292 22.43 -31.34 -19.07
C CYS A 292 20.89 -31.31 -19.11
N THR A 293 20.25 -31.55 -17.96
CA THR A 293 18.79 -31.45 -17.83
C THR A 293 18.44 -30.21 -17.02
N LEU A 294 17.40 -29.50 -17.47
CA LEU A 294 16.73 -28.52 -16.62
C LEU A 294 15.86 -29.29 -15.62
N SER A 295 16.34 -29.40 -14.40
CA SER A 295 15.52 -29.91 -13.30
C SER A 295 14.60 -28.77 -12.88
N ALA A 296 13.29 -28.97 -13.04
CA ALA A 296 12.33 -28.03 -12.50
C ALA A 296 12.43 -28.10 -10.97
N VAL A 297 13.01 -27.07 -10.36
CA VAL A 297 12.98 -26.92 -8.91
C VAL A 297 11.54 -26.59 -8.55
N ASP A 298 10.93 -27.37 -7.65
CA ASP A 298 9.66 -26.99 -7.05
C ASP A 298 9.82 -25.59 -6.44
N GLY A 299 9.15 -24.61 -7.03
CA GLY A 299 9.17 -23.24 -6.57
C GLY A 299 8.06 -23.00 -5.55
N SER A 300 8.35 -22.20 -4.53
CA SER A 300 7.31 -21.63 -3.67
C SER A 300 7.23 -20.15 -3.98
N HIS A 301 6.10 -19.73 -4.53
CA HIS A 301 5.81 -18.32 -4.80
C HIS A 301 4.84 -17.79 -3.74
N THR A 302 5.00 -16.52 -3.37
CA THR A 302 4.11 -15.84 -2.44
C THR A 302 3.37 -14.74 -3.17
N LEU A 303 2.04 -14.76 -3.09
CA LEU A 303 1.20 -13.70 -3.60
C LEU A 303 0.35 -13.12 -2.48
N GLN A 304 0.49 -11.81 -2.24
CA GLN A 304 -0.24 -11.10 -1.21
C GLN A 304 -1.14 -10.03 -1.82
N LEU A 305 -2.34 -9.90 -1.24
CA LEU A 305 -3.32 -8.88 -1.62
C LEU A 305 -3.53 -7.91 -0.46
N ARG A 306 -3.54 -6.62 -0.76
CA ARG A 306 -3.96 -5.55 0.16
C ARG A 306 -5.09 -4.79 -0.50
N TYR A 307 -6.16 -4.51 0.22
CA TYR A 307 -7.27 -3.74 -0.30
C TYR A 307 -7.47 -2.44 0.47
N TYR A 308 -8.05 -1.46 -0.20
CA TYR A 308 -8.23 -0.10 0.30
C TYR A 308 -9.75 0.15 0.43
N PRO A 309 -10.32 -0.07 1.63
CA PRO A 309 -11.71 0.27 1.91
C PRO A 309 -11.92 1.80 1.85
N VAL A 310 -13.18 2.22 1.73
CA VAL A 310 -13.53 3.64 1.81
C VAL A 310 -13.39 4.11 3.26
N GLY A 311 -12.69 5.23 3.51
CA GLY A 311 -12.68 5.85 4.84
C GLY A 311 -11.90 5.09 5.93
N GLU A 312 -11.19 4.03 5.57
CA GLU A 312 -10.50 3.14 6.51
C GLU A 312 -9.05 2.85 6.10
N LYS A 313 -8.26 2.34 7.04
CA LYS A 313 -6.88 1.95 6.78
C LYS A 313 -6.82 0.75 5.82
N PRO A 314 -5.76 0.63 4.99
CA PRO A 314 -5.60 -0.52 4.12
C PRO A 314 -5.57 -1.83 4.90
N VAL A 315 -6.28 -2.84 4.42
CA VAL A 315 -6.30 -4.18 5.02
C VAL A 315 -5.47 -5.12 4.16
N THR A 316 -4.51 -5.80 4.79
CA THR A 316 -3.64 -6.76 4.10
C THR A 316 -4.11 -8.18 4.41
N LEU A 317 -4.39 -8.96 3.38
CA LEU A 317 -4.72 -10.38 3.52
C LEU A 317 -3.46 -11.20 3.79
N ASP A 318 -3.64 -12.36 4.40
CA ASP A 318 -2.56 -13.31 4.62
C ASP A 318 -1.89 -13.69 3.29
N PRO A 319 -0.55 -13.82 3.25
CA PRO A 319 0.14 -14.25 2.05
C PRO A 319 -0.33 -15.64 1.60
N ILE A 320 -0.65 -15.77 0.32
CA ILE A 320 -1.02 -17.05 -0.29
C ILE A 320 0.25 -17.69 -0.83
N GLN A 321 0.58 -18.88 -0.31
CA GLN A 321 1.66 -19.71 -0.83
C GLN A 321 1.16 -20.50 -2.04
N ILE A 322 1.84 -20.34 -3.17
CA ILE A 322 1.59 -21.05 -4.42
C ILE A 322 2.76 -22.00 -4.64
N LYS A 323 2.49 -23.31 -4.68
CA LYS A 323 3.50 -24.31 -5.03
C LYS A 323 3.52 -24.46 -6.54
N SER A 324 4.62 -24.09 -7.20
CA SER A 324 4.81 -24.45 -8.61
C SER A 324 5.33 -25.88 -8.67
N GLY A 325 4.51 -26.79 -9.17
CA GLY A 325 4.90 -28.17 -9.40
C GLY A 325 5.91 -28.21 -10.53
N GLY A 326 7.08 -28.79 -10.24
CA GLY A 326 8.05 -29.12 -11.27
C GLY A 326 7.36 -29.93 -12.37
N ALA A 327 7.70 -29.64 -13.64
CA ALA A 327 7.27 -30.52 -14.73
C ALA A 327 7.71 -31.95 -14.36
N SER A 328 6.76 -32.89 -14.37
CA SER A 328 6.93 -34.29 -13.95
C SER A 328 8.36 -34.81 -14.18
N ALA A 329 9.02 -35.22 -13.10
CA ALA A 329 10.43 -35.65 -13.04
C ALA A 329 10.80 -36.83 -13.97
N ASN A 330 9.86 -37.35 -14.77
CA ASN A 330 10.06 -38.50 -15.65
C ASN A 330 10.53 -38.16 -17.07
N GLY A 331 10.92 -36.91 -17.33
CA GLY A 331 11.55 -36.54 -18.59
C GLY A 331 12.10 -35.13 -18.50
N GLY A 332 13.30 -34.98 -17.95
CA GLY A 332 14.02 -33.71 -17.99
C GLY A 332 13.97 -33.16 -19.43
N LYS A 333 13.49 -31.93 -19.60
CA LYS A 333 13.47 -31.28 -20.91
C LYS A 333 14.92 -31.22 -21.39
N LYS A 334 15.22 -31.90 -22.50
CA LYS A 334 16.52 -31.73 -23.18
C LYS A 334 16.65 -30.26 -23.56
N LEU A 335 17.80 -29.65 -23.26
CA LEU A 335 18.02 -28.26 -23.64
C LEU A 335 17.94 -28.10 -25.16
N THR A 336 17.10 -27.17 -25.60
CA THR A 336 17.21 -26.61 -26.96
C THR A 336 18.29 -25.54 -26.99
N ARG A 337 18.76 -25.17 -28.18
CA ARG A 337 19.69 -24.03 -28.35
C ARG A 337 19.17 -22.75 -27.74
N ASP A 338 17.89 -22.47 -27.94
CA ASP A 338 17.26 -21.25 -27.42
C ASP A 338 17.18 -21.29 -25.89
N ASP A 339 16.89 -22.45 -25.28
CA ASP A 339 16.94 -22.61 -23.82
C ASP A 339 18.33 -22.33 -23.23
N TYR A 340 19.40 -22.68 -23.96
CA TYR A 340 20.78 -22.38 -23.55
C TYR A 340 21.12 -20.90 -23.72
N VAL A 341 20.83 -20.31 -24.88
CA VAL A 341 21.11 -18.90 -25.17
C VAL A 341 20.34 -17.96 -24.23
N ASN A 342 19.10 -18.31 -23.89
CA ASN A 342 18.26 -17.51 -22.99
C ASN A 342 18.73 -17.55 -21.52
N GLN A 343 19.58 -18.51 -21.12
CA GLN A 343 20.21 -18.52 -19.79
C GLN A 343 21.39 -17.54 -19.67
N CYS A 344 21.83 -16.98 -20.79
CA CYS A 344 22.94 -16.04 -20.86
C CYS A 344 22.37 -14.62 -20.80
N SER A 345 22.42 -14.01 -19.62
CA SER A 345 21.69 -12.77 -19.32
C SER A 345 22.36 -11.54 -19.95
N ALA A 346 23.65 -11.63 -20.30
CA ALA A 346 24.42 -10.52 -20.86
C ALA A 346 25.01 -10.86 -22.25
N PRO A 347 25.06 -9.89 -23.19
CA PRO A 347 25.76 -10.05 -24.46
C PRO A 347 27.23 -10.42 -24.23
N GLY A 348 27.65 -11.57 -24.74
CA GLY A 348 29.02 -12.09 -24.56
C GLY A 348 29.20 -13.06 -23.39
N GLU A 349 28.17 -13.38 -22.60
CA GLU A 349 28.24 -14.48 -21.61
C GLU A 349 28.27 -15.86 -22.27
N CYS A 350 27.73 -15.98 -23.48
CA CYS A 350 27.74 -17.21 -24.29
C CYS A 350 28.33 -16.95 -25.69
N PRO A 351 29.61 -16.57 -25.79
CA PRO A 351 30.24 -16.20 -27.05
C PRO A 351 30.51 -17.41 -27.96
N PHE A 352 30.16 -18.63 -27.52
CA PHE A 352 30.68 -19.88 -28.06
C PHE A 352 29.69 -20.70 -28.89
N ILE A 353 28.53 -20.15 -29.29
CA ILE A 353 27.65 -20.79 -30.29
C ILE A 353 27.46 -19.85 -31.48
N ALA A 354 28.41 -19.80 -32.41
CA ALA A 354 28.16 -19.10 -33.67
C ALA A 354 27.10 -19.88 -34.48
N ARG A 355 26.37 -19.17 -35.35
CA ARG A 355 25.37 -19.73 -36.28
C ARG A 355 26.03 -20.57 -37.38
N GLY A 356 26.68 -21.67 -37.01
CA GLY A 356 27.23 -22.65 -37.95
C GLY A 356 26.16 -23.62 -38.47
N PRO A 357 26.37 -24.23 -39.65
CA PRO A 357 25.37 -25.02 -40.37
C PRO A 357 25.31 -26.50 -39.95
N PHE A 358 25.61 -26.83 -38.70
CA PHE A 358 25.41 -28.21 -38.24
C PHE A 358 23.92 -28.45 -37.93
N ALA A 359 23.43 -29.55 -38.47
CA ALA A 359 22.05 -29.99 -38.37
C ALA A 359 21.68 -30.21 -36.90
N GLU A 360 20.45 -29.85 -36.56
CA GLU A 360 19.77 -30.35 -35.37
C GLU A 360 19.86 -31.89 -35.42
N ASP A 361 20.76 -32.51 -34.65
CA ASP A 361 20.95 -33.97 -34.67
C ASP A 361 19.70 -34.73 -34.18
N TYR A 362 18.78 -34.01 -33.54
CA TYR A 362 17.46 -34.50 -33.20
C TYR A 362 16.36 -33.71 -33.93
N PRO A 363 15.30 -34.38 -34.45
CA PRO A 363 14.16 -33.74 -35.10
C PRO A 363 13.40 -32.73 -34.23
N ASP A 364 13.69 -32.68 -32.93
CA ASP A 364 13.07 -31.78 -31.94
C ASP A 364 13.91 -30.51 -31.65
N GLY A 365 15.06 -30.34 -32.32
CA GLY A 365 15.94 -29.19 -32.12
C GLY A 365 16.77 -29.22 -30.83
N SER A 366 16.83 -30.36 -30.13
CA SER A 366 17.71 -30.56 -28.97
C SER A 366 19.16 -30.88 -29.40
N PHE A 367 20.12 -30.67 -28.49
CA PHE A 367 21.55 -31.00 -28.70
C PHE A 367 22.00 -31.99 -27.63
N SER A 368 22.92 -32.90 -27.97
CA SER A 368 23.60 -33.71 -26.95
C SER A 368 24.74 -32.89 -26.32
N ALA A 369 25.12 -33.20 -25.08
CA ALA A 369 26.27 -32.57 -24.42
C ALA A 369 27.57 -32.71 -25.23
N GLY A 370 27.69 -33.80 -26.02
CA GLY A 370 28.82 -34.04 -26.90
C GLY A 370 28.92 -33.04 -28.06
N ASP A 371 27.80 -32.48 -28.52
CA ASP A 371 27.77 -31.62 -29.71
C ASP A 371 28.28 -30.20 -29.40
N ILE A 372 28.02 -29.70 -28.19
CA ILE A 372 28.55 -28.40 -27.71
C ILE A 372 30.07 -28.49 -27.54
N ALA A 373 30.57 -29.59 -26.99
CA ALA A 373 32.00 -29.84 -26.85
C ALA A 373 32.70 -29.99 -28.22
N ASN A 374 32.10 -30.74 -29.15
CA ASN A 374 32.60 -30.90 -30.52
C ASN A 374 32.64 -29.58 -31.30
N TYR A 375 31.62 -28.71 -31.15
CA TYR A 375 31.60 -27.39 -31.77
C TYR A 375 32.78 -26.51 -31.34
N PHE A 376 33.13 -26.55 -30.04
CA PHE A 376 34.25 -25.77 -29.51
C PHE A 376 35.60 -26.16 -30.14
N ILE A 377 35.84 -27.46 -30.25
CA ILE A 377 37.09 -28.01 -30.80
C ILE A 377 37.19 -27.70 -32.31
N GLN A 378 36.10 -27.93 -33.06
CA GLN A 378 36.12 -27.75 -34.51
C GLN A 378 36.03 -26.27 -34.94
N GLY A 379 35.32 -25.43 -34.19
CA GLY A 379 35.15 -24.00 -34.49
C GLY A 379 36.44 -23.18 -34.32
N ARG A 380 37.30 -23.52 -33.36
CA ARG A 380 38.64 -22.92 -33.23
C ARG A 380 39.72 -23.64 -34.03
N GLY A 381 39.59 -24.95 -34.26
CA GLY A 381 40.54 -25.71 -35.07
C GLY A 381 40.47 -25.41 -36.57
N SER A 382 39.31 -25.01 -37.10
CA SER A 382 39.10 -24.83 -38.54
C SER A 382 39.51 -23.46 -39.08
N ASN A 383 39.58 -22.42 -38.24
CA ASN A 383 40.12 -21.12 -38.63
C ASN A 383 41.58 -21.04 -38.21
N LYS A 384 42.48 -21.39 -39.15
CA LYS A 384 43.98 -21.28 -39.24
C LYS A 384 44.74 -20.31 -38.31
N THR A 385 44.38 -20.24 -37.04
CA THR A 385 45.22 -19.72 -35.98
C THR A 385 45.65 -20.99 -35.29
N PRO A 386 46.84 -21.52 -35.56
CA PRO A 386 47.39 -22.58 -34.73
C PRO A 386 47.22 -22.09 -33.29
N MET A 387 46.58 -22.88 -32.42
CA MET A 387 46.90 -22.72 -31.00
C MET A 387 48.41 -22.94 -30.97
N GLY A 388 49.17 -21.86 -30.82
CA GLY A 388 50.62 -21.93 -30.75
C GLY A 388 50.98 -22.95 -29.69
N ASP A 389 52.02 -23.73 -29.96
CA ASP A 389 52.55 -24.72 -29.03
C ASP A 389 52.46 -24.23 -27.58
N ILE A 390 51.61 -24.89 -26.79
CA ILE A 390 51.21 -24.49 -25.44
C ILE A 390 52.16 -25.04 -24.36
N SER A 391 53.28 -25.68 -24.75
CA SER A 391 54.22 -26.38 -23.86
C SER A 391 55.18 -25.49 -23.04
N GLY A 392 54.87 -24.20 -22.82
CA GLY A 392 55.68 -23.27 -22.01
C GLY A 392 55.08 -22.95 -20.63
N ASP A 393 55.87 -22.34 -19.73
CA ASP A 393 55.38 -21.79 -18.45
C ASP A 393 54.58 -20.50 -18.69
N TRP A 394 53.29 -20.50 -18.35
CA TRP A 394 52.39 -19.34 -18.49
C TRP A 394 52.31 -18.54 -17.19
N THR A 395 52.17 -17.22 -17.31
CA THR A 395 51.72 -16.41 -16.19
C THR A 395 50.21 -16.61 -15.97
N PHE A 396 49.73 -16.47 -14.72
CA PHE A 396 48.31 -16.60 -14.38
C PHE A 396 47.39 -15.70 -15.24
N GLN A 397 47.87 -14.52 -15.65
CA GLN A 397 47.12 -13.59 -16.50
C GLN A 397 46.94 -14.08 -17.94
N GLU A 398 47.91 -14.81 -18.48
CA GLU A 398 47.82 -15.39 -19.82
C GLU A 398 46.92 -16.63 -19.83
N ALA A 399 46.95 -17.44 -18.76
CA ALA A 399 46.02 -18.55 -18.57
C ALA A 399 44.55 -18.08 -18.43
N GLN A 400 44.32 -16.91 -17.81
CA GLN A 400 42.97 -16.33 -17.72
C GLN A 400 42.35 -15.98 -19.08
N HIS A 401 43.16 -15.73 -20.12
CA HIS A 401 42.65 -15.48 -21.47
C HIS A 401 41.93 -16.69 -22.08
N TYR A 402 42.20 -17.89 -21.54
CA TYR A 402 41.60 -19.16 -21.94
C TYR A 402 40.67 -19.73 -20.86
N LYS A 403 40.39 -18.98 -19.78
CA LYS A 403 39.48 -19.41 -18.72
C LYS A 403 38.07 -19.57 -19.27
N ILE A 404 37.51 -20.75 -19.07
CA ILE A 404 36.14 -21.08 -19.37
C ILE A 404 35.40 -21.26 -18.04
N ASP A 405 34.41 -20.42 -17.76
CA ASP A 405 33.63 -20.52 -16.53
C ASP A 405 32.65 -21.71 -16.65
N ASN A 406 32.93 -22.81 -15.94
CA ASN A 406 32.21 -24.07 -16.14
C ASN A 406 30.74 -24.02 -15.65
N GLN A 407 30.36 -22.99 -14.88
CA GLN A 407 29.07 -22.94 -14.20
C GLN A 407 27.87 -22.82 -15.16
N LYS A 408 28.12 -22.67 -16.46
CA LYS A 408 27.10 -22.61 -17.50
C LYS A 408 27.37 -23.54 -18.69
N LEU A 409 28.39 -24.40 -18.63
CA LEU A 409 28.74 -25.30 -19.73
C LEU A 409 28.29 -26.73 -19.46
N CYS A 410 27.42 -27.21 -20.34
CA CYS A 410 26.97 -28.60 -20.42
C CYS A 410 28.11 -29.53 -20.87
N ILE A 411 29.08 -29.80 -20.00
CA ILE A 411 30.18 -30.74 -20.29
C ILE A 411 30.23 -31.78 -19.17
N ASN A 412 29.65 -32.95 -19.44
CA ASN A 412 29.84 -34.14 -18.59
C ASN A 412 31.12 -34.84 -19.01
N LEU A 413 32.21 -34.62 -18.26
CA LEU A 413 33.50 -35.32 -18.43
C LEU A 413 33.55 -36.65 -17.66
N ASP A 414 32.61 -36.93 -16.77
CA ASP A 414 32.61 -38.14 -15.93
C ASP A 414 32.31 -39.41 -16.75
N ASN A 415 31.62 -39.26 -17.89
CA ASN A 415 31.34 -40.37 -18.81
C ASN A 415 32.26 -40.42 -20.04
N SER A 416 33.24 -39.52 -20.17
CA SER A 416 34.28 -39.70 -21.19
C SER A 416 35.24 -40.79 -20.70
N ASN A 417 34.86 -42.05 -20.92
CA ASN A 417 35.79 -43.15 -20.82
C ASN A 417 36.95 -42.85 -21.79
N PRO A 418 38.21 -42.72 -21.33
CA PRO A 418 39.35 -42.35 -22.18
C PRO A 418 39.62 -43.36 -23.32
N GLU A 419 38.89 -44.47 -23.37
CA GLU A 419 39.00 -45.53 -24.37
C GLU A 419 37.93 -45.45 -25.49
N GLY A 420 36.97 -44.52 -25.43
CA GLY A 420 35.96 -44.32 -26.49
C GLY A 420 36.31 -43.19 -27.46
N ASP A 421 35.88 -43.27 -28.71
CA ASP A 421 36.23 -42.37 -29.84
C ASP A 421 36.13 -40.84 -29.57
N ALA A 422 35.40 -40.41 -28.54
CA ALA A 422 35.36 -39.01 -28.11
C ALA A 422 36.65 -38.55 -27.38
N ALA A 423 37.41 -39.46 -26.78
CA ALA A 423 38.71 -39.18 -26.14
C ALA A 423 39.82 -38.85 -27.15
N GLY A 424 39.65 -39.28 -28.41
CA GLY A 424 40.55 -39.01 -29.53
C GLY A 424 40.91 -37.53 -29.69
N TYR A 425 39.99 -36.63 -29.34
CA TYR A 425 40.16 -35.19 -29.51
C TYR A 425 40.80 -34.47 -28.31
N PHE A 426 40.93 -35.13 -27.15
CA PHE A 426 41.51 -34.53 -25.93
C PHE A 426 42.93 -35.02 -25.61
N HIS A 427 43.48 -35.98 -26.36
CA HIS A 427 44.79 -36.58 -26.06
C HIS A 427 46.01 -35.65 -26.10
N ASN A 428 45.88 -34.43 -26.63
CA ASN A 428 46.99 -33.47 -26.73
C ASN A 428 46.84 -32.22 -25.83
N GLY A 429 45.87 -32.19 -24.92
CA GLY A 429 45.69 -31.07 -23.99
C GLY A 429 45.82 -31.52 -22.54
N ASP A 430 46.83 -31.04 -21.83
CA ASP A 430 46.89 -31.15 -20.37
C ASP A 430 45.76 -30.29 -19.76
N LEU A 431 44.67 -30.94 -19.37
CA LEU A 431 43.55 -30.28 -18.70
C LEU A 431 43.90 -30.05 -17.23
N THR A 432 44.36 -28.85 -16.88
CA THR A 432 44.54 -28.45 -15.48
C THR A 432 43.23 -27.89 -14.92
N LEU A 433 42.50 -28.72 -14.15
CA LEU A 433 41.31 -28.30 -13.40
C LEU A 433 41.73 -27.51 -12.16
N VAL A 434 41.56 -26.18 -12.20
CA VAL A 434 41.68 -25.32 -11.02
C VAL A 434 40.28 -25.07 -10.45
N SER A 435 39.96 -25.72 -9.33
CA SER A 435 38.74 -25.44 -8.56
C SER A 435 38.86 -24.06 -7.92
N GLU A 436 38.07 -23.09 -8.39
CA GLU A 436 38.06 -21.73 -7.86
C GLU A 436 36.95 -21.62 -6.77
N PRO A 437 37.29 -21.52 -5.46
CA PRO A 437 36.34 -21.75 -4.36
C PRO A 437 35.23 -20.69 -4.15
N SER A 438 34.90 -19.85 -5.12
CA SER A 438 34.15 -18.61 -4.85
C SER A 438 33.09 -18.25 -5.89
N CYS A 439 32.02 -19.06 -5.99
CA CYS A 439 30.69 -18.51 -6.27
C CYS A 439 29.86 -18.55 -4.99
N LYS A 440 30.10 -17.56 -4.13
CA LYS A 440 29.18 -17.13 -3.07
C LYS A 440 28.96 -15.63 -3.24
N PRO A 441 27.77 -15.09 -2.92
CA PRO A 441 27.49 -13.66 -3.00
C PRO A 441 28.60 -12.87 -2.30
N GLN A 442 29.23 -11.95 -3.06
CA GLN A 442 30.39 -11.20 -2.59
C GLN A 442 29.96 -10.29 -1.44
N PHE A 443 30.47 -10.62 -0.25
CA PHE A 443 30.33 -9.83 0.99
C PHE A 443 30.85 -8.39 0.84
N LEU A 444 31.75 -8.17 -0.12
CA LEU A 444 32.35 -6.89 -0.47
C LEU A 444 31.76 -6.41 -1.80
N ILE A 445 31.06 -5.29 -1.76
CA ILE A 445 30.53 -4.65 -2.97
C ILE A 445 31.32 -3.36 -3.24
N LYS A 446 31.55 -3.05 -4.51
CA LYS A 446 32.12 -1.76 -4.92
C LYS A 446 31.23 -0.62 -4.43
N ARG A 447 31.84 0.34 -3.74
CA ARG A 447 31.17 1.54 -3.20
C ARG A 447 30.41 2.32 -4.30
N THR A 448 29.15 2.64 -4.04
CA THR A 448 28.30 3.53 -4.88
C THR A 448 28.00 4.89 -4.24
N THR A 449 28.22 5.05 -2.92
CA THR A 449 27.88 6.27 -2.16
C THR A 449 29.04 6.73 -1.27
N CYS A 450 29.06 7.99 -0.81
CA CYS A 450 30.25 8.62 -0.19
C CYS A 450 30.29 8.72 1.35
N GLY A 451 29.71 7.80 2.11
CA GLY A 451 29.78 7.75 3.58
C GLY A 451 30.50 6.50 4.07
N CYS A 452 31.73 6.62 4.56
CA CYS A 452 32.56 5.49 4.97
C CYS A 452 33.49 5.90 6.13
N VAL A 453 34.03 4.92 6.84
CA VAL A 453 35.09 5.08 7.85
C VAL A 453 36.44 4.63 7.28
N ALA A 454 37.55 5.08 7.88
CA ALA A 454 38.90 4.65 7.50
C ALA A 454 39.13 3.14 7.75
N GLU A 455 39.99 2.50 6.97
CA GLU A 455 40.22 1.04 7.02
C GLU A 455 40.71 0.47 8.37
N ASN A 456 41.35 1.29 9.20
CA ASN A 456 41.86 0.94 10.52
C ASN A 456 40.87 1.29 11.65
N THR A 457 39.64 1.68 11.31
CA THR A 457 38.59 1.95 12.30
C THR A 457 38.21 0.67 13.00
N LYS A 458 38.25 0.67 14.34
CA LYS A 458 37.85 -0.44 15.19
C LYS A 458 36.34 -0.43 15.39
N ILE A 459 35.70 -1.56 15.10
CA ILE A 459 34.26 -1.76 15.28
C ILE A 459 34.05 -2.61 16.53
N LEU A 460 33.12 -2.20 17.40
CA LEU A 460 32.71 -3.01 18.55
C LEU A 460 31.88 -4.19 18.05
N MET A 461 32.37 -5.40 18.30
CA MET A 461 31.77 -6.64 17.84
C MET A 461 30.54 -7.01 18.68
N GLY A 462 29.73 -7.96 18.20
CA GLY A 462 28.43 -8.30 18.77
C GLY A 462 28.43 -8.76 20.25
N ASP A 463 29.58 -9.10 20.82
CA ASP A 463 29.72 -9.39 22.25
C ASP A 463 29.73 -8.13 23.15
N GLY A 464 29.73 -6.93 22.54
CA GLY A 464 29.77 -5.64 23.22
C GLY A 464 31.09 -5.36 23.95
N LYS A 465 32.15 -6.12 23.66
CA LYS A 465 33.44 -6.04 24.37
C LYS A 465 34.66 -6.07 23.45
N THR A 466 34.66 -6.93 22.44
CA THR A 466 35.80 -7.06 21.53
C THR A 466 35.72 -6.05 20.41
N GLU A 467 36.88 -5.56 19.99
CA GLU A 467 36.99 -4.61 18.88
C GLU A 467 37.78 -5.26 17.74
N LYS A 468 37.35 -5.02 16.50
CA LYS A 468 38.04 -5.51 15.30
C LYS A 468 38.17 -4.39 14.27
N GLU A 469 39.33 -4.26 13.63
CA GLU A 469 39.46 -3.32 12.51
C GLU A 469 38.48 -3.69 11.39
N ILE A 470 37.79 -2.69 10.82
CA ILE A 470 36.72 -2.90 9.85
C ILE A 470 37.18 -3.73 8.64
N LYS A 471 38.41 -3.55 8.16
CA LYS A 471 38.98 -4.34 7.05
C LYS A 471 39.18 -5.82 7.36
N LEU A 472 39.18 -6.21 8.64
CA LEU A 472 39.36 -7.59 9.10
C LEU A 472 38.03 -8.28 9.37
N ILE A 473 36.91 -7.56 9.30
CA ILE A 473 35.58 -8.13 9.50
C ILE A 473 35.24 -9.03 8.31
N THR A 474 34.65 -10.18 8.60
CA THR A 474 34.33 -11.26 7.67
C THR A 474 32.83 -11.56 7.70
N LYS A 475 32.35 -12.27 6.68
CA LYS A 475 30.94 -12.63 6.55
C LYS A 475 30.48 -13.51 7.73
N GLY A 476 29.31 -13.18 8.27
CA GLY A 476 28.70 -13.92 9.39
C GLY A 476 29.09 -13.41 10.78
N GLU A 477 30.03 -12.46 10.86
CA GLU A 477 30.31 -11.78 12.12
C GLU A 477 29.18 -10.78 12.44
N MET A 478 28.95 -10.58 13.75
CA MET A 478 27.93 -9.69 14.29
C MET A 478 28.60 -8.45 14.90
N ILE A 479 27.94 -7.30 14.86
CA ILE A 479 28.41 -6.04 15.46
C ILE A 479 27.48 -5.55 16.56
N TRP A 480 27.99 -4.75 17.48
CA TRP A 480 27.19 -4.22 18.59
C TRP A 480 26.35 -3.03 18.15
N ASN A 481 25.05 -3.10 18.39
CA ASN A 481 24.17 -1.93 18.30
C ASN A 481 24.02 -1.28 19.69
N PRO A 482 24.50 -0.03 19.87
CA PRO A 482 24.55 0.62 21.18
C PRO A 482 23.19 1.14 21.64
N LEU A 483 22.22 1.34 20.74
CA LEU A 483 20.88 1.84 21.09
C LEU A 483 19.98 0.70 21.56
N LEU A 484 20.04 -0.43 20.85
CA LEU A 484 19.24 -1.62 21.13
C LEU A 484 19.91 -2.59 22.12
N LYS A 485 21.19 -2.35 22.44
CA LYS A 485 22.03 -3.18 23.32
C LYS A 485 21.99 -4.66 22.91
N LYS A 486 22.14 -4.90 21.60
CA LYS A 486 22.07 -6.23 20.99
C LYS A 486 23.09 -6.40 19.86
N ALA A 487 23.49 -7.66 19.64
CA ALA A 487 24.30 -8.05 18.49
C ALA A 487 23.46 -8.01 17.20
N MET A 488 24.02 -7.44 16.13
CA MET A 488 23.36 -7.28 14.84
C MET A 488 24.13 -7.98 13.72
N PRO A 489 23.46 -8.74 12.84
CA PRO A 489 24.09 -9.31 11.66
C PRO A 489 24.46 -8.25 10.64
N ILE A 490 25.56 -8.48 9.92
CA ILE A 490 25.99 -7.63 8.81
C ILE A 490 25.33 -8.12 7.51
N ARG A 491 24.50 -7.28 6.88
CA ARG A 491 23.88 -7.54 5.57
C ARG A 491 24.92 -7.52 4.45
N LYS A 492 25.77 -6.48 4.41
CA LYS A 492 26.88 -6.34 3.46
C LYS A 492 27.92 -5.32 3.92
N MET A 493 29.09 -5.35 3.31
CA MET A 493 30.13 -4.34 3.47
C MET A 493 30.50 -3.73 2.12
N THR A 494 30.83 -2.44 2.11
CA THR A 494 31.31 -1.72 0.93
C THR A 494 32.72 -1.23 1.15
N VAL A 495 33.53 -1.27 0.10
CA VAL A 495 34.92 -0.79 0.12
C VAL A 495 35.22 -0.01 -1.15
N GLY A 496 36.03 1.03 -1.03
CA GLY A 496 36.56 1.75 -2.18
C GLY A 496 37.60 2.79 -1.80
N PRO A 497 38.43 3.23 -2.76
CA PRO A 497 39.36 4.32 -2.53
C PRO A 497 38.60 5.64 -2.32
N GLU A 498 39.06 6.46 -1.37
CA GLU A 498 38.56 7.81 -1.16
C GLU A 498 39.58 8.85 -1.66
N LYS A 499 39.15 9.66 -2.62
CA LYS A 499 40.01 10.69 -3.23
C LYS A 499 39.86 12.05 -2.52
N ILE A 500 38.77 12.24 -1.79
CA ILE A 500 38.49 13.46 -1.04
C ILE A 500 39.15 13.35 0.35
N PRO A 501 39.65 14.44 0.94
CA PRO A 501 40.13 14.43 2.33
C PRO A 501 39.11 13.81 3.30
N LEU A 502 39.60 12.97 4.22
CA LEU A 502 38.79 12.46 5.32
C LEU A 502 38.60 13.54 6.38
N LEU A 503 37.48 13.49 7.11
CA LEU A 503 37.26 14.30 8.30
C LEU A 503 37.66 13.49 9.52
N LYS A 504 38.57 14.04 10.33
CA LYS A 504 38.93 13.54 11.65
C LYS A 504 38.05 14.25 12.68
N VAL A 505 37.12 13.51 13.26
CA VAL A 505 36.17 14.00 14.28
C VAL A 505 36.69 13.55 15.66
N ALA A 506 37.05 14.52 16.51
CA ALA A 506 37.51 14.26 17.87
C ALA A 506 36.38 14.49 18.87
N VAL A 507 36.06 13.48 19.68
CA VAL A 507 34.94 13.47 20.64
C VAL A 507 35.41 12.89 21.96
N GLY A 508 35.65 13.76 22.95
CA GLY A 508 36.33 13.36 24.18
C GLY A 508 37.72 12.79 23.89
N GLU A 509 37.98 11.57 24.36
CA GLU A 509 39.22 10.82 24.08
C GLU A 509 39.17 10.04 22.75
N GLN A 510 37.99 9.96 22.12
CA GLN A 510 37.79 9.19 20.90
C GLN A 510 38.09 10.02 19.66
N VAL A 511 38.60 9.35 18.64
CA VAL A 511 38.93 9.94 17.35
C VAL A 511 38.46 9.01 16.24
N LEU A 512 37.64 9.55 15.35
CA LEU A 512 37.11 8.82 14.21
C LEU A 512 37.44 9.54 12.91
N SER A 513 37.98 8.79 11.94
CA SER A 513 38.28 9.28 10.59
C SER A 513 37.24 8.77 9.61
N VAL A 514 36.46 9.69 9.04
CA VAL A 514 35.28 9.39 8.19
C VAL A 514 35.28 10.22 6.92
N THR A 515 34.52 9.78 5.92
CA THR A 515 34.18 10.64 4.79
C THR A 515 33.08 11.63 5.18
N GLY A 516 32.95 12.72 4.42
CA GLY A 516 32.03 13.80 4.79
C GLY A 516 30.55 13.45 4.85
N ASN A 517 30.08 12.41 4.13
CA ASN A 517 28.68 11.99 4.20
C ASN A 517 28.40 10.91 5.25
N HIS A 518 29.38 10.53 6.07
CA HIS A 518 29.17 9.49 7.08
C HIS A 518 28.19 9.97 8.17
N PRO A 519 27.16 9.19 8.53
CA PRO A 519 26.10 9.64 9.45
C PRO A 519 26.46 9.49 10.94
N PHE A 520 26.05 10.47 11.74
CA PHE A 520 26.21 10.53 13.19
C PHE A 520 24.87 10.86 13.86
N PRO A 521 24.51 10.17 14.96
CA PRO A 521 23.41 10.59 15.80
C PRO A 521 23.81 11.85 16.59
N THR A 522 22.95 12.87 16.52
CA THR A 522 23.05 14.11 17.31
C THR A 522 21.77 14.33 18.11
N ARG A 523 21.78 15.28 19.05
CA ARG A 523 20.55 15.71 19.76
C ARG A 523 19.44 16.20 18.83
N SER A 524 19.80 16.70 17.65
CA SER A 524 18.87 17.19 16.61
C SER A 524 18.48 16.13 15.57
N GLY A 525 18.83 14.86 15.79
CA GLY A 525 18.63 13.77 14.84
C GLY A 525 19.91 13.39 14.10
N MET A 526 19.78 12.60 13.03
CA MET A 526 20.92 12.14 12.24
C MET A 526 21.50 13.28 11.38
N LYS A 527 22.82 13.45 11.43
CA LYS A 527 23.57 14.42 10.62
C LYS A 527 24.73 13.74 9.90
N THR A 528 25.14 14.27 8.76
CA THR A 528 26.36 13.82 8.08
C THR A 528 27.58 14.51 8.70
N ALA A 529 28.77 13.93 8.55
CA ALA A 529 30.00 14.54 9.05
C ALA A 529 30.24 15.96 8.52
N TYR A 530 29.80 16.29 7.30
CA TYR A 530 29.85 17.64 6.72
C TYR A 530 28.93 18.64 7.41
N SER A 531 27.83 18.20 8.04
CA SER A 531 26.90 19.08 8.74
C SER A 531 27.14 19.14 10.25
N LEU A 532 28.14 18.42 10.76
CA LEU A 532 28.56 18.51 12.15
C LEU A 532 29.35 19.80 12.42
N SER A 533 29.23 20.30 13.64
CA SER A 533 30.00 21.45 14.12
C SER A 533 30.69 21.15 15.46
N ALA A 534 31.86 21.76 15.70
CA ALA A 534 32.50 21.68 17.01
C ALA A 534 31.57 22.25 18.09
N GLY A 535 31.52 21.59 19.25
CA GLY A 535 30.59 21.90 20.34
C GLY A 535 29.24 21.18 20.27
N GLU A 536 28.84 20.62 19.13
CA GLU A 536 27.66 19.74 19.05
C GLU A 536 27.91 18.43 19.81
N GLU A 537 26.85 17.75 20.24
CA GLU A 537 26.95 16.47 20.95
C GLU A 537 26.64 15.29 20.02
N VAL A 538 27.50 14.28 20.06
CA VAL A 538 27.27 12.96 19.45
C VAL A 538 27.34 11.88 20.53
N MET A 539 26.83 10.69 20.23
CA MET A 539 26.80 9.60 21.20
C MET A 539 28.11 8.80 21.19
N VAL A 540 28.62 8.49 22.39
CA VAL A 540 29.81 7.67 22.64
C VAL A 540 29.40 6.48 23.50
N GLU A 541 29.82 5.27 23.14
CA GLU A 541 29.41 4.06 23.85
C GLU A 541 29.92 4.07 25.29
N GLY A 542 29.02 3.82 26.24
CA GLY A 542 29.29 3.85 27.68
C GLY A 542 29.39 5.26 28.30
N GLN A 543 29.49 6.33 27.50
CA GLN A 543 29.61 7.71 28.00
C GLN A 543 28.37 8.58 27.70
N GLY A 544 27.51 8.15 26.78
CA GLY A 544 26.32 8.91 26.40
C GLY A 544 26.66 10.06 25.44
N TRP A 545 26.02 11.22 25.60
CA TRP A 545 26.22 12.38 24.73
C TRP A 545 27.47 13.15 25.11
N VAL A 546 28.42 13.27 24.18
CA VAL A 546 29.72 13.92 24.37
C VAL A 546 29.93 14.97 23.29
N LYS A 547 30.48 16.13 23.67
CA LYS A 547 30.74 17.24 22.74
C LYS A 547 31.87 16.90 21.77
N ILE A 548 31.68 17.29 20.51
CA ILE A 548 32.72 17.30 19.48
C ILE A 548 33.73 18.38 19.83
N GLY A 549 34.98 17.99 20.07
CA GLY A 549 36.06 18.92 20.35
C GLY A 549 36.56 19.63 19.09
N SER A 550 36.80 18.87 18.02
CA SER A 550 37.27 19.42 16.75
C SER A 550 36.90 18.54 15.56
N ILE A 551 36.73 19.16 14.40
CA ILE A 551 36.58 18.50 13.11
C ILE A 551 37.67 19.06 12.19
N THR A 552 38.59 18.22 11.74
CA THR A 552 39.71 18.64 10.89
C THR A 552 39.78 17.77 9.64
N ALA A 553 39.98 18.38 8.47
CA ALA A 553 40.25 17.63 7.25
C ALA A 553 41.68 17.05 7.27
N VAL A 554 41.81 15.80 6.84
CA VAL A 554 43.09 15.09 6.66
C VAL A 554 43.22 14.80 5.17
N GLU A 555 44.22 15.39 4.54
CA GLU A 555 44.46 15.21 3.11
C GLU A 555 44.61 13.73 2.74
N ALA A 556 43.98 13.35 1.62
CA ALA A 556 44.28 12.08 0.99
C ALA A 556 45.72 12.17 0.46
N GLY A 557 46.64 11.39 1.02
CA GLY A 557 48.02 11.32 0.53
C GLY A 557 48.10 10.87 -0.93
N ALA A 558 49.32 10.73 -1.47
CA ALA A 558 49.56 10.37 -2.87
C ALA A 558 48.82 9.09 -3.33
N LYS A 559 48.52 8.18 -2.40
CA LYS A 559 47.64 7.03 -2.61
C LYS A 559 46.35 7.24 -1.82
N ALA A 560 45.22 7.30 -2.54
CA ALA A 560 43.89 7.37 -1.94
C ALA A 560 43.69 6.22 -0.93
N PRO A 561 43.39 6.51 0.34
CA PRO A 561 43.13 5.47 1.33
C PRO A 561 41.86 4.69 0.99
N ASN A 562 41.82 3.41 1.34
CA ASN A 562 40.58 2.66 1.28
C ASN A 562 39.68 3.03 2.47
N VAL A 563 38.40 3.20 2.18
CA VAL A 563 37.36 3.44 3.18
C VAL A 563 36.29 2.36 3.08
N TRP A 564 35.64 2.12 4.21
CA TRP A 564 34.72 1.01 4.40
C TRP A 564 33.39 1.49 4.97
N ASN A 565 32.29 0.85 4.60
CA ASN A 565 31.01 1.04 5.30
C ASN A 565 30.29 -0.30 5.47
N ILE A 566 29.49 -0.41 6.52
CA ILE A 566 28.72 -1.59 6.88
C ILE A 566 27.24 -1.29 6.66
N GLU A 567 26.47 -2.29 6.25
CA GLU A 567 25.02 -2.26 6.31
C GLU A 567 24.54 -3.41 7.20
N VAL A 568 23.75 -3.09 8.21
CA VAL A 568 23.18 -4.04 9.16
C VAL A 568 21.97 -4.74 8.54
N GLU A 569 21.78 -6.02 8.86
CA GLU A 569 20.60 -6.80 8.49
C GLU A 569 19.44 -6.49 9.44
N ALA A 570 18.67 -5.46 9.10
CA ALA A 570 17.45 -5.04 9.76
C ALA A 570 16.47 -4.43 8.73
N PRO A 571 15.17 -4.30 9.06
CA PRO A 571 14.22 -3.59 8.21
C PRO A 571 14.62 -2.11 8.04
N ASP A 572 14.61 -1.61 6.80
CA ASP A 572 15.08 -0.26 6.47
C ASP A 572 14.31 0.89 7.18
N HIS A 573 13.14 0.60 7.78
CA HIS A 573 12.35 1.57 8.56
C HIS A 573 12.70 1.60 10.05
N ASP A 574 13.52 0.67 10.55
CA ASP A 574 13.96 0.62 11.95
C ASP A 574 15.31 1.34 12.11
N GLU A 575 15.29 2.68 12.09
CA GLU A 575 16.51 3.51 12.18
C GLU A 575 17.39 3.15 13.40
N ALA A 576 16.77 2.80 14.54
CA ALA A 576 17.50 2.42 15.75
C ALA A 576 18.36 1.16 15.54
N ALA A 577 17.94 0.22 14.69
CA ALA A 577 18.69 -1.00 14.36
C ALA A 577 19.93 -0.75 13.49
N HIS A 578 19.98 0.38 12.79
CA HIS A 578 21.02 0.73 11.83
C HIS A 578 22.16 1.58 12.41
N HIS A 579 22.47 1.36 13.70
CA HIS A 579 23.55 2.01 14.43
C HIS A 579 24.60 1.00 14.87
N TYR A 580 25.87 1.42 14.88
CA TYR A 580 26.99 0.63 15.39
C TYR A 580 28.05 1.53 16.03
N VAL A 581 29.05 0.93 16.69
CA VAL A 581 30.12 1.66 17.37
C VAL A 581 31.42 1.55 16.58
N ALA A 582 32.03 2.69 16.28
CA ALA A 582 33.28 2.84 15.54
C ALA A 582 34.27 3.72 16.33
N ASN A 583 35.41 3.15 16.74
CA ASN A 583 36.37 3.77 17.67
C ASN A 583 35.67 4.36 18.91
N GLY A 584 34.75 3.61 19.53
CA GLY A 584 33.97 4.06 20.68
C GLY A 584 32.86 5.08 20.38
N VAL A 585 32.78 5.66 19.19
CA VAL A 585 31.73 6.62 18.79
C VAL A 585 30.57 5.89 18.10
N VAL A 586 29.34 6.22 18.46
CA VAL A 586 28.15 5.67 17.79
C VAL A 586 27.96 6.35 16.44
N THR A 587 27.82 5.57 15.38
CA THR A 587 27.56 6.07 14.02
C THR A 587 26.39 5.33 13.38
N GLY A 588 25.89 5.87 12.27
CA GLY A 588 24.90 5.20 11.43
C GLY A 588 25.56 4.36 10.32
N ASP A 589 24.83 3.36 9.83
CA ASP A 589 25.26 2.48 8.75
C ASP A 589 24.94 3.03 7.34
N LEU A 590 25.21 2.21 6.32
CA LEU A 590 24.94 2.55 4.92
C LEU A 590 23.46 2.85 4.64
N MET A 591 22.51 2.23 5.35
CA MET A 591 21.08 2.49 5.18
C MET A 591 20.75 3.92 5.61
N ILE A 592 21.17 4.33 6.82
CA ILE A 592 20.92 5.70 7.31
C ILE A 592 21.52 6.74 6.37
N GLN A 593 22.72 6.46 5.86
CA GLN A 593 23.38 7.34 4.90
C GLN A 593 22.54 7.54 3.62
N ILE A 594 21.98 6.46 3.05
CA ILE A 594 21.11 6.52 1.86
C ILE A 594 19.86 7.35 2.15
N ASN A 595 19.26 7.19 3.34
CA ASN A 595 18.07 7.95 3.73
C ASN A 595 18.35 9.45 3.86
N LEU A 596 19.47 9.84 4.48
CA LEU A 596 19.88 11.25 4.55
C LEU A 596 20.11 11.86 3.16
N GLN A 597 20.69 11.09 2.23
CA GLN A 597 20.88 11.55 0.85
C GLN A 597 19.55 11.76 0.12
N LYS A 598 18.59 10.84 0.29
CA LYS A 598 17.24 10.99 -0.29
C LYS A 598 16.52 12.21 0.28
N GLN A 599 16.58 12.42 1.59
CA GLN A 599 15.97 13.59 2.24
C GLN A 599 16.57 14.90 1.72
N ALA A 600 17.90 14.97 1.55
CA ALA A 600 18.57 16.13 0.99
C ALA A 600 18.15 16.41 -0.47
N GLN A 601 17.94 15.37 -1.28
CA GLN A 601 17.43 15.51 -2.65
C GLN A 601 15.97 16.00 -2.67
N THR A 602 15.12 15.48 -1.79
CA THR A 602 13.72 15.93 -1.69
C THR A 602 13.62 17.38 -1.23
N ALA A 603 14.49 17.85 -0.33
CA ALA A 603 14.47 19.22 0.15
C ALA A 603 14.96 20.27 -0.88
N GLN A 604 15.63 19.82 -1.95
CA GLN A 604 16.11 20.69 -3.03
C GLN A 604 15.12 20.82 -4.20
N ASN A 605 14.11 19.94 -4.24
CA ASN A 605 13.00 19.97 -5.20
C ASN A 605 11.79 20.66 -4.59
#